data_AF-A0AAN7H4S0-F1
#
_entry.id   AF-A0AAN7H4S0-F1
#
_cell.length_a   1.000
_cell.length_b   1.000
_cell.length_c   1.000
_cell.angle_alpha   90.00
_cell.angle_beta   90.00
_cell.angle_gamma   90.00
#
_symmetry.space_group_name_H-M   'P 1'
#
loop_
_entity.id
_entity.type
_entity.pdbx_description
1 polymer ?
#
loop_
_entity_poly.entity_id
_entity_poly.type
_entity_poly.pdbx_seq_one_letter_code
_entity_poly.pdbx_strand_id
1 'polypeptide(L)'
;MSEELVPITVEDVLEPRLPRSIQKVPLPAACAAFARIAALEKRTSPVRCGIIEHLFSVVGYSLFDMSYEGHYMQFLPNDPPLFNEEKLEIERAVKEIKGWRFRKVEEWIRDLLVDIYT
;
A
#
# COMPACT_ATOMS: atom_id res chain seq x y z
N MET A 1 6.17 -20.68 43.24
CA MET A 1 5.88 -21.22 41.90
C MET A 1 6.84 -20.57 40.95
N SER A 2 7.93 -21.26 40.62
CA SER A 2 8.93 -20.77 39.70
C SER A 2 8.46 -21.10 38.29
N GLU A 3 8.24 -20.10 37.44
CA GLU A 3 7.95 -20.32 36.03
C GLU A 3 9.23 -20.81 35.35
N GLU A 4 9.20 -22.08 34.93
CA GLU A 4 10.27 -22.71 34.19
C GLU A 4 10.23 -22.18 32.76
N LEU A 5 11.18 -21.30 32.43
CA LEU A 5 11.34 -20.77 31.07
C LEU A 5 11.80 -21.91 30.15
N VAL A 6 10.88 -22.37 29.30
CA VAL A 6 11.17 -23.36 28.26
C VAL A 6 12.21 -22.77 27.29
N PRO A 7 13.32 -23.47 27.01
CA PRO A 7 14.34 -22.95 26.11
C PRO A 7 13.80 -22.97 24.68
N ILE A 8 13.83 -21.80 24.02
CA ILE A 8 13.51 -21.66 22.61
C ILE A 8 14.62 -22.35 21.82
N THR A 9 14.31 -23.50 21.22
CA THR A 9 15.22 -24.20 20.32
C THR A 9 15.35 -23.44 19.00
N VAL A 10 16.58 -23.44 18.45
CA VAL A 10 17.03 -22.66 17.27
C VAL A 10 16.21 -22.92 16.00
N GLU A 11 15.35 -23.94 16.00
CA GLU A 11 14.45 -24.31 14.91
C GLU A 11 13.21 -23.40 14.80
N ASP A 12 12.86 -22.63 15.84
CA ASP A 12 11.73 -21.67 15.83
C ASP A 12 12.05 -20.36 15.07
N VAL A 13 13.28 -20.19 14.57
CA VAL A 13 13.71 -19.00 13.81
C VAL A 13 13.33 -19.10 12.31
N LEU A 14 12.91 -20.28 11.84
CA LEU A 14 12.54 -20.50 10.44
C LEU A 14 11.02 -20.39 10.24
N GLU A 15 10.60 -19.15 10.03
CA GLU A 15 9.25 -18.68 9.68
C GLU A 15 8.18 -18.90 10.76
N PRO A 16 7.76 -17.85 11.48
CA PRO A 16 6.57 -17.94 12.31
C PRO A 16 5.41 -18.33 11.41
N ARG A 17 4.87 -19.54 11.63
CA ARG A 17 3.65 -20.01 10.96
C ARG A 17 2.53 -19.08 11.41
N LEU A 18 2.29 -18.03 10.62
CA LEU A 18 1.23 -17.07 10.83
C LEU A 18 -0.08 -17.86 11.07
N PRO A 19 -0.92 -17.44 12.04
CA PRO A 19 -2.21 -18.06 12.28
C PRO A 19 -2.93 -18.31 10.95
N ARG A 20 -3.57 -19.48 10.79
CA ARG A 20 -4.29 -19.86 9.55
C ARG A 20 -5.39 -18.84 9.13
N SER A 21 -5.74 -17.91 10.02
CA SER A 21 -6.65 -16.78 9.78
C SER A 21 -6.01 -15.58 9.07
N ILE A 22 -4.69 -15.52 8.96
CA ILE A 22 -3.97 -14.42 8.29
C ILE A 22 -3.72 -14.83 6.84
N GLN A 23 -4.66 -14.48 5.96
CA GLN A 23 -4.50 -14.71 4.52
C GLN A 23 -3.72 -13.55 3.89
N LYS A 24 -2.56 -13.85 3.32
CA LYS A 24 -1.84 -12.89 2.48
C LYS A 24 -2.62 -12.74 1.17
N VAL A 25 -2.98 -11.50 0.83
CA VAL A 25 -3.60 -11.17 -0.46
C VAL A 25 -2.60 -10.43 -1.33
N PRO A 26 -2.56 -10.69 -2.65
CA PRO A 26 -1.75 -9.88 -3.55
C PRO A 26 -2.17 -8.41 -3.50
N LEU A 27 -1.21 -7.50 -3.45
CA LEU A 27 -1.46 -6.06 -3.46
C LEU A 27 -2.40 -5.61 -4.59
N PRO A 28 -2.26 -6.08 -5.85
CA PRO A 28 -3.19 -5.69 -6.92
C PRO A 28 -4.64 -6.12 -6.64
N ALA A 29 -4.83 -7.27 -5.97
CA ALA A 29 -6.15 -7.77 -5.61
C ALA A 29 -6.79 -6.94 -4.50
N ALA A 30 -6.00 -6.54 -3.50
CA ALA A 30 -6.45 -5.62 -2.45
C ALA A 30 -6.84 -4.26 -3.02
N CYS A 31 -5.98 -3.66 -3.86
CA CYS A 31 -6.25 -2.37 -4.51
C CYS A 31 -7.51 -2.42 -5.37
N ALA A 32 -7.70 -3.52 -6.14
CA ALA A 32 -8.92 -3.71 -6.91
C ALA A 32 -10.18 -3.82 -6.04
N ALA A 33 -10.09 -4.44 -4.86
CA ALA A 33 -11.21 -4.52 -3.93
C ALA A 33 -11.63 -3.12 -3.45
N PHE A 34 -10.66 -2.30 -2.99
CA PHE A 34 -10.93 -0.92 -2.59
C PHE A 34 -11.52 -0.08 -3.73
N ALA A 35 -10.94 -0.16 -4.93
CA ALA A 35 -11.43 0.57 -6.10
C ALA A 35 -12.88 0.19 -6.45
N ARG A 36 -13.22 -1.11 -6.40
CA ARG A 36 -14.60 -1.57 -6.62
C ARG A 36 -15.56 -1.03 -5.57
N ILE A 37 -15.19 -1.07 -4.29
CA ILE A 37 -16.05 -0.54 -3.21
C ILE A 37 -16.25 0.97 -3.40
N ALA A 38 -15.17 1.72 -3.68
CA ALA A 38 -15.27 3.15 -3.96
C ALA A 38 -16.15 3.47 -5.18
N ALA A 39 -16.13 2.62 -6.21
CA ALA A 39 -16.96 2.79 -7.40
C ALA A 39 -18.45 2.54 -7.16
N LEU A 40 -18.81 1.71 -6.18
CA LEU A 40 -20.19 1.46 -5.77
C LEU A 40 -20.76 2.62 -4.92
N GLU A 41 -19.89 3.38 -4.26
CA GLU A 41 -20.28 4.51 -3.44
C GLU A 41 -20.54 5.80 -4.25
N LYS A 42 -21.51 6.61 -3.79
CA LYS A 42 -21.80 7.91 -4.38
C LYS A 42 -20.54 8.79 -4.37
N ARG A 43 -20.33 9.58 -5.42
CA ARG A 43 -19.16 10.47 -5.55
C ARG A 43 -19.01 11.46 -4.39
N THR A 44 -20.12 11.92 -3.81
CA THR A 44 -20.16 12.86 -2.68
C THR A 44 -20.16 12.17 -1.32
N SER A 45 -20.09 10.83 -1.29
CA SER A 45 -20.11 10.08 -0.03
C SER A 45 -18.77 10.25 0.71
N PRO A 46 -18.77 10.63 2.00
CA PRO A 46 -17.54 10.68 2.79
C PRO A 46 -16.90 9.29 2.91
N VAL A 47 -17.69 8.22 2.84
CA VAL A 47 -17.19 6.83 2.83
C VAL A 47 -16.32 6.59 1.60
N ARG A 48 -16.72 7.09 0.43
CA ARG A 48 -15.92 6.98 -0.79
C ARG A 48 -14.58 7.68 -0.64
N CYS A 49 -14.57 8.89 -0.08
CA CYS A 49 -13.34 9.64 0.17
C CYS A 49 -12.39 8.85 1.09
N GLY A 50 -12.91 8.33 2.21
CA GLY A 50 -12.11 7.51 3.13
C GLY A 50 -11.56 6.23 2.48
N ILE A 51 -12.34 5.56 1.62
CA ILE A 51 -11.85 4.38 0.88
C ILE A 51 -10.71 4.76 -0.07
N ILE A 52 -10.82 5.88 -0.78
CA ILE A 52 -9.77 6.36 -1.69
C ILE A 52 -8.52 6.75 -0.90
N GLU A 53 -8.68 7.41 0.25
CA GLU A 53 -7.57 7.76 1.15
C GLU A 53 -6.86 6.50 1.66
N HIS A 54 -7.60 5.48 2.12
CA HIS A 54 -7.01 4.21 2.53
C HIS A 54 -6.32 3.49 1.37
N LEU A 55 -6.87 3.55 0.15
CA LEU A 55 -6.22 3.02 -1.04
C LEU A 55 -4.89 3.73 -1.30
N PHE A 56 -4.86 5.06 -1.16
CA PHE A 56 -3.64 5.85 -1.28
C PHE A 56 -2.59 5.41 -0.26
N SER A 57 -2.98 5.26 1.01
CA SER A 57 -2.07 4.79 2.05
C SER A 57 -1.55 3.40 1.74
N VAL A 58 -2.42 2.45 1.37
CA VAL A 58 -1.99 1.06 1.09
C VAL A 58 -0.96 1.04 -0.03
N VAL A 59 -1.19 1.74 -1.13
CA VAL A 59 -0.27 1.76 -2.27
C VAL A 59 0.99 2.58 -1.93
N GLY A 60 0.85 3.70 -1.22
CA GLY A 60 1.95 4.52 -0.72
C GLY A 60 2.94 3.71 0.13
N TYR A 61 2.44 3.11 1.22
CA TYR A 61 3.26 2.30 2.14
C TYR A 61 3.81 1.01 1.53
N SER A 62 3.29 0.56 0.38
CA SER A 62 3.75 -0.67 -0.26
C SER A 62 4.68 -0.46 -1.45
N LEU A 63 4.63 0.69 -2.12
CA LEU A 63 5.45 0.98 -3.31
C LEU A 63 6.56 2.00 -3.07
N PHE A 64 6.46 2.82 -2.03
CA PHE A 64 7.45 3.86 -1.72
C PHE A 64 8.31 3.49 -0.52
N ASP A 65 9.56 3.94 -0.50
CA ASP A 65 10.47 3.68 0.60
C ASP A 65 10.16 4.64 1.76
N MET A 66 9.29 4.24 2.68
CA MET A 66 8.92 5.08 3.82
C MET A 66 9.99 5.15 4.92
N SER A 67 11.22 4.66 4.70
CA SER A 67 12.30 4.70 5.72
C SER A 67 12.73 6.12 6.11
N TYR A 68 12.38 7.14 5.32
CA TYR A 68 12.60 8.55 5.65
C TYR A 68 11.47 9.16 6.52
N GLU A 69 10.34 8.48 6.69
CA GLU A 69 9.20 8.94 7.49
C GLU A 69 9.64 9.06 8.96
N GLY A 70 9.69 10.30 9.48
CA GLY A 70 10.15 10.60 10.84
C GLY A 70 11.62 11.03 10.97
N HIS A 71 12.44 10.89 9.92
CA HIS A 71 13.82 11.38 9.94
C HIS A 71 13.97 12.81 9.41
N TYR A 72 13.20 13.23 8.41
CA TYR A 72 13.21 14.63 7.96
C TYR A 72 11.87 15.02 7.30
N MET A 73 10.94 15.56 8.08
CA MET A 73 9.99 16.53 7.51
C MET A 73 10.19 17.86 8.23
N GLN A 74 11.18 18.62 7.78
CA GLN A 74 11.08 20.06 7.95
C GLN A 74 9.94 20.49 7.03
N PHE A 75 8.80 20.85 7.61
CA PHE A 75 7.68 21.44 6.88
C PHE A 75 8.15 22.80 6.33
N LEU A 76 8.78 22.77 5.16
CA LEU A 76 9.16 23.97 4.45
C LEU A 76 7.87 24.68 4.01
N PRO A 77 7.77 26.01 4.16
CA PRO A 77 6.54 26.75 3.93
C PRO A 77 6.06 26.77 2.46
N ASN A 78 6.86 26.23 1.54
CA ASN A 78 6.49 26.01 0.14
C ASN A 78 6.70 24.53 -0.16
N ASP A 79 5.77 23.89 -0.87
CA ASP A 79 5.97 22.56 -1.43
C ASP A 79 7.19 22.64 -2.37
N PRO A 80 8.36 22.10 -1.97
CA PRO A 80 9.50 22.11 -2.84
C PRO A 80 9.17 21.24 -4.06
N PRO A 81 9.70 21.56 -5.25
CA PRO A 81 9.57 20.66 -6.38
C PRO A 81 10.14 19.29 -6.00
N LEU A 82 9.43 18.22 -6.39
CA LEU A 82 9.86 16.85 -6.11
C LEU A 82 11.35 16.66 -6.42
N PHE A 83 12.09 16.13 -5.45
CA PHE A 83 13.47 15.73 -5.62
C PHE A 83 13.56 14.64 -6.69
N ASN A 84 14.73 14.49 -7.31
CA ASN A 84 14.88 13.56 -8.43
C ASN A 84 14.63 12.11 -7.99
N GLU A 85 14.95 11.80 -6.73
CA GLU A 85 14.71 10.52 -6.08
C GLU A 85 13.21 10.22 -5.97
N GLU A 86 12.41 11.18 -5.50
CA GLU A 86 10.94 11.02 -5.39
C GLU A 86 10.30 10.78 -6.76
N LYS A 87 10.76 11.47 -7.81
CA LYS A 87 10.28 11.23 -9.18
C LYS A 87 10.60 9.82 -9.66
N LEU A 88 11.79 9.31 -9.37
CA LEU A 88 12.18 7.94 -9.73
C LEU A 88 11.34 6.89 -8.99
N GLU A 89 10.95 7.17 -7.75
CA GLU A 89 10.05 6.30 -7.00
C GLU A 89 8.64 6.28 -7.58
N ILE A 90 8.09 7.45 -7.94
CA ILE A 90 6.80 7.55 -8.63
C ILE A 90 6.83 6.80 -9.97
N GLU A 91 7.88 7.00 -10.78
CA GLU A 91 8.03 6.30 -12.06
C GLU A 91 8.10 4.78 -11.88
N ARG A 92 8.78 4.30 -10.85
CA ARG A 92 8.85 2.88 -10.51
C ARG A 92 7.49 2.35 -10.09
N ALA A 93 6.78 3.06 -9.21
CA ALA A 93 5.44 2.69 -8.76
C ALA A 93 4.45 2.62 -9.94
N VAL A 94 4.45 3.63 -10.82
CA VAL A 94 3.61 3.64 -12.03
C VAL A 94 3.95 2.49 -12.97
N LYS A 95 5.24 2.18 -13.16
CA LYS A 95 5.67 1.04 -13.98
C LYS A 95 5.21 -0.28 -13.38
N GLU A 96 5.27 -0.43 -12.06
CA GLU A 96 4.79 -1.62 -11.36
C GLU A 96 3.27 -1.79 -11.50
N ILE A 97 2.49 -0.74 -11.22
CA ILE A 97 1.02 -0.72 -11.39
C ILE A 97 0.64 -1.08 -12.84
N LYS A 98 1.36 -0.55 -13.83
CA LYS A 98 1.12 -0.87 -15.24
C LYS A 98 1.37 -2.34 -15.56
N GLY A 99 2.25 -3.02 -14.82
CA GLY A 99 2.51 -4.45 -14.94
C GLY A 99 1.44 -5.36 -14.32
N TRP A 100 0.54 -4.80 -13.51
CA TRP A 100 -0.52 -5.58 -12.87
C TRP A 100 -1.55 -6.11 -13.88
N ARG A 101 -2.03 -7.33 -13.63
CA ARG A 101 -3.01 -8.00 -14.49
C ARG A 101 -4.40 -7.87 -13.89
N PHE A 102 -5.23 -7.08 -14.55
CA PHE A 102 -6.66 -6.98 -14.27
C PHE A 102 -7.49 -7.69 -15.34
N ARG A 103 -8.75 -8.01 -15.02
CA ARG A 103 -9.71 -8.44 -16.04
C ARG A 103 -10.03 -7.26 -16.95
N LYS A 104 -10.44 -7.51 -18.20
CA LYS A 104 -10.76 -6.44 -19.17
C LYS A 104 -11.75 -5.40 -18.64
N VAL A 105 -12.79 -5.85 -17.93
CA VAL A 105 -13.82 -4.97 -17.33
C VAL A 105 -13.30 -4.16 -16.13
N GLU A 106 -12.07 -4.41 -15.70
CA GLU A 106 -11.43 -3.83 -14.52
C GLU A 106 -10.15 -3.07 -14.89
N GLU A 107 -9.87 -2.88 -16.19
CA GLU A 107 -8.70 -2.11 -16.63
C GLU A 107 -8.74 -0.67 -16.15
N TRP A 108 -9.94 -0.08 -16.00
CA TRP A 108 -10.13 1.25 -15.41
C TRP A 108 -9.56 1.40 -14.00
N ILE A 109 -9.40 0.29 -13.25
CA ILE A 109 -8.77 0.32 -11.91
C ILE A 109 -7.29 0.69 -12.04
N ARG A 110 -6.62 0.21 -13.09
CA ARG A 110 -5.22 0.57 -13.36
C ARG A 110 -5.10 2.05 -13.67
N ASP A 111 -6.00 2.58 -14.49
CA ASP A 111 -5.99 3.99 -14.86
C ASP A 111 -6.26 4.87 -13.64
N LEU A 112 -7.25 4.51 -12.82
CA LEU A 112 -7.50 5.16 -11.53
C LEU A 112 -6.26 5.17 -10.63
N LEU A 113 -5.56 4.03 -10.54
CA LEU A 113 -4.36 3.93 -9.70
C LEU A 113 -3.21 4.76 -10.27
N VAL A 114 -3.06 4.88 -11.58
CA VAL A 114 -2.03 5.74 -12.19
C VAL A 114 -2.36 7.21 -11.98
N ASP A 115 -3.62 7.62 -12.19
CA ASP A 115 -4.09 9.00 -11.99
C ASP A 115 -3.91 9.50 -10.56
N ILE A 116 -3.86 8.58 -9.58
CA ILE A 116 -3.56 8.93 -8.19
C ILE A 116 -2.11 9.44 -8.03
N TYR A 117 -1.18 9.01 -8.86
CA TYR A 117 0.26 9.29 -8.74
C TYR A 117 0.82 10.19 -9.84
N THR A 118 -0.02 10.72 -10.74
CA THR A 118 0.37 11.59 -11.87
C THR A 118 -0.49 12.82 -11.95
#